data_AF-A0A951X453-F1
#
_entry.id   AF-A0A951X453-F1
#
_cell.length_a   1.000
_cell.length_b   1.000
_cell.length_c   1.000
_cell.angle_alpha   90.00
_cell.angle_beta   90.00
_cell.angle_gamma   90.00
#
_symmetry.space_group_name_H-M   'P 1'
#
loop_
_entity.id
_entity.type
_entity.pdbx_description
1 polymer ?
#
loop_
_entity_poly.entity_id
_entity_poly.type
_entity_poly.pdbx_seq_one_letter_code
_entity_poly.pdbx_strand_id
1 'polypeptide(L)'
;SIFTTSLLRDQWNALLNRIRRRFAGSAAESVFLALDREEAGRRRVRALYQAFLGAMIARAQPRAPGQTPDRYRTSVNALPPVKQAALDALTEGYVAARYGGAAPSAEEVARSAAAWQVLAEEEPDAGSEQGPEP
;
A
#
# COMPACT_ATOMS: atom_id res chain seq x y z
N SER A 1 -0.69 18.85 -16.89
CA SER A 1 -2.04 18.26 -17.03
C SER A 1 -2.66 18.05 -15.67
N ILE A 2 -3.60 18.92 -15.27
CA ILE A 2 -4.20 18.95 -13.93
C ILE A 2 -5.51 18.13 -13.87
N PHE A 3 -6.09 17.84 -15.05
CA PHE A 3 -7.39 17.16 -15.19
C PHE A 3 -7.33 15.63 -15.05
N THR A 4 -6.17 14.99 -15.22
CA THR A 4 -6.03 13.53 -15.10
C THR A 4 -5.90 13.07 -13.63
N THR A 5 -5.31 13.90 -12.78
CA THR A 5 -4.99 13.54 -11.38
C THR A 5 -6.23 13.48 -10.50
N SER A 6 -7.22 14.35 -10.73
CA SER A 6 -8.49 14.33 -9.98
C SER A 6 -9.33 13.10 -10.34
N LEU A 7 -9.45 12.78 -11.63
CA LEU A 7 -10.22 11.62 -12.10
C LEU A 7 -9.64 10.30 -11.56
N LEU A 8 -8.32 10.17 -11.51
CA LEU A 8 -7.66 8.98 -10.96
C LEU A 8 -7.88 8.86 -9.44
N ARG A 9 -7.86 9.97 -8.71
CA ARG A 9 -8.11 10.01 -7.26
C ARG A 9 -9.55 9.64 -6.91
N ASP A 10 -10.51 10.03 -7.75
CA ASP A 10 -11.92 9.68 -7.55
C ASP A 10 -12.19 8.20 -7.84
N GLN A 11 -11.58 7.64 -8.90
CA GLN A 11 -11.65 6.20 -9.16
C GLN A 11 -10.95 5.38 -8.07
N TRP A 12 -9.88 5.94 -7.47
CA TRP A 12 -9.16 5.36 -6.34
C TRP A 12 -10.00 5.32 -5.06
N ASN A 13 -10.65 6.43 -4.72
CA ASN A 13 -11.56 6.51 -3.57
C ASN A 13 -12.76 5.57 -3.74
N ALA A 14 -13.28 5.42 -4.96
CA ALA A 14 -14.37 4.49 -5.26
C ALA A 14 -13.96 3.02 -5.04
N LEU A 15 -12.74 2.65 -5.43
CA LEU A 15 -12.19 1.31 -5.21
C LEU A 15 -11.98 1.04 -3.71
N LEU A 16 -11.37 1.98 -2.98
CA LEU A 16 -11.16 1.89 -1.54
C LEU A 16 -12.49 1.77 -0.78
N ASN A 17 -13.51 2.51 -1.17
CA ASN A 17 -14.84 2.44 -0.56
C ASN A 17 -15.55 1.11 -0.83
N ARG A 18 -15.36 0.52 -2.02
CA ARG A 18 -15.90 -0.80 -2.35
C ARG A 18 -15.22 -1.89 -1.52
N ILE A 19 -13.92 -1.78 -1.29
CA ILE A 19 -13.16 -2.65 -0.39
C ILE A 19 -13.64 -2.47 1.05
N ARG A 20 -13.77 -1.24 1.56
CA ARG A 20 -14.25 -0.98 2.93
C ARG A 20 -15.61 -1.63 3.21
N ARG A 21 -16.55 -1.55 2.27
CA ARG A 21 -17.88 -2.17 2.38
C ARG A 21 -17.83 -3.70 2.37
N ARG A 22 -16.94 -4.30 1.57
CA ARG A 22 -16.75 -5.76 1.54
C ARG A 22 -16.22 -6.30 2.88
N PHE A 23 -15.48 -5.48 3.62
CA PHE A 23 -14.88 -5.86 4.90
C PHE A 23 -15.78 -5.58 6.12
N ALA A 24 -16.73 -4.66 6.00
CA ALA A 24 -17.68 -4.34 7.07
C ALA A 24 -18.77 -5.42 7.29
N GLY A 25 -18.93 -6.37 6.36
CA GLY A 25 -20.03 -7.36 6.37
C GLY A 25 -19.85 -8.60 7.24
N SER A 26 -19.01 -8.59 8.28
CA SER A 26 -18.62 -9.79 9.04
C SER A 26 -18.92 -9.69 10.54
N ALA A 27 -20.08 -9.14 10.91
CA ALA A 27 -20.46 -8.96 12.31
C ALA A 27 -21.23 -10.17 12.91
N ALA A 28 -21.34 -11.30 12.19
CA ALA A 28 -22.24 -12.40 12.54
C ALA A 28 -21.57 -13.73 12.97
N GLU A 29 -20.24 -13.84 13.08
CA GLU A 29 -19.55 -15.13 13.38
C GLU A 29 -18.63 -15.00 14.61
N SER A 30 -18.93 -15.72 15.70
CA SER A 30 -18.16 -15.63 16.96
C SER A 30 -17.70 -16.96 17.55
N VAL A 31 -17.64 -18.02 16.74
CA VAL A 31 -16.93 -19.28 17.10
C VAL A 31 -15.63 -19.46 16.30
N PHE A 32 -15.52 -18.83 15.13
CA PHE A 32 -14.35 -18.85 14.23
C PHE A 32 -13.41 -17.63 14.41
N LEU A 33 -13.53 -16.93 15.54
CA LEU A 33 -12.95 -15.61 15.80
C LEU A 33 -11.42 -15.50 15.59
N ALA A 34 -10.67 -16.57 15.85
CA ALA A 34 -9.22 -16.58 15.60
C ALA A 34 -8.92 -16.59 14.10
N LEU A 35 -9.54 -17.50 13.34
CA LEU A 35 -9.41 -17.58 11.89
C LEU A 35 -9.94 -16.32 11.21
N ASP A 36 -11.03 -15.74 11.71
CA ASP A 36 -11.57 -14.48 11.16
C ASP A 36 -10.61 -13.30 11.37
N ARG A 37 -9.95 -13.23 12.52
CA ARG A 37 -8.94 -12.20 12.80
C ARG A 37 -7.68 -12.41 11.97
N GLU A 38 -7.23 -13.65 11.86
CA GLU A 38 -6.11 -14.06 11.00
C GLU A 38 -6.35 -13.67 9.54
N GLU A 39 -7.53 -14.00 9.01
CA GLU A 39 -7.95 -13.63 7.67
C GLU A 39 -8.18 -12.12 7.52
N ALA A 40 -8.70 -11.44 8.54
CA ALA A 40 -8.81 -9.98 8.53
C ALA A 40 -7.42 -9.32 8.44
N GLY A 41 -6.42 -9.82 9.17
CA GLY A 41 -5.04 -9.39 9.11
C GLY A 41 -4.44 -9.58 7.72
N ARG A 42 -4.55 -10.78 7.14
CA ARG A 42 -4.09 -11.07 5.77
C ARG A 42 -4.74 -10.13 4.76
N ARG A 43 -6.06 -9.98 4.82
CA ARG A 43 -6.80 -9.13 3.90
C ARG A 43 -6.39 -7.66 4.05
N ARG A 44 -6.12 -7.18 5.27
CA ARG A 44 -5.67 -5.81 5.53
C ARG A 44 -4.30 -5.54 4.91
N VAL A 45 -3.33 -6.43 5.11
CA VAL A 45 -1.99 -6.28 4.53
C VAL A 45 -2.02 -6.33 3.00
N ARG A 46 -2.82 -7.25 2.43
CA ARG A 46 -3.02 -7.31 0.97
C ARG A 46 -3.60 -6.01 0.40
N ALA A 47 -4.55 -5.40 1.10
CA ALA A 47 -5.14 -4.13 0.68
C ALA A 47 -4.12 -2.97 0.72
N LEU A 48 -3.22 -2.94 1.71
CA LEU A 48 -2.16 -1.93 1.79
C LEU A 48 -1.17 -2.07 0.62
N TYR A 49 -0.74 -3.30 0.30
CA TYR A 49 0.14 -3.52 -0.84
C TYR A 49 -0.54 -3.19 -2.17
N GLN A 50 -1.84 -3.50 -2.33
CA GLN A 50 -2.62 -3.08 -3.49
C GLN A 50 -2.73 -1.55 -3.58
N ALA A 51 -2.85 -0.85 -2.45
CA ALA A 51 -2.83 0.60 -2.41
C ALA A 51 -1.50 1.15 -2.96
N PHE A 52 -0.39 0.56 -2.52
CA PHE A 52 0.93 0.87 -3.06
C PHE A 52 1.05 0.62 -4.56
N LEU A 53 0.61 -0.53 -5.08
CA LEU A 53 0.65 -0.82 -6.52
C LEU A 53 -0.13 0.22 -7.34
N GLY A 54 -1.29 0.66 -6.86
CA GLY A 54 -2.06 1.70 -7.54
C GLY A 54 -1.37 3.07 -7.52
N ALA A 55 -0.71 3.43 -6.42
CA ALA A 55 0.12 4.65 -6.39
C ALA A 55 1.30 4.58 -7.37
N MET A 56 1.92 3.41 -7.52
CA MET A 56 3.00 3.24 -8.49
C MET A 56 2.52 3.28 -9.94
N ILE A 57 1.31 2.78 -10.23
CA ILE A 57 0.66 2.97 -11.53
C ILE A 57 0.47 4.47 -11.81
N ALA A 58 -0.02 5.24 -10.83
CA ALA A 58 -0.20 6.68 -10.96
C ALA A 58 1.12 7.44 -11.19
N ARG A 59 2.24 6.89 -10.70
CA ARG A 59 3.62 7.40 -10.89
C ARG A 59 4.31 6.85 -12.15
N ALA A 60 3.56 6.22 -13.07
CA ALA A 60 4.09 5.60 -14.29
C ALA A 60 5.20 4.55 -14.07
N GLN A 61 5.20 3.90 -12.90
CA GLN A 61 6.14 2.85 -12.53
C GLN A 61 5.39 1.54 -12.18
N PRO A 62 4.54 1.00 -13.06
CA PRO A 62 3.72 -0.17 -12.74
C PRO A 62 4.59 -1.43 -12.55
N ARG A 63 4.10 -2.36 -11.72
CA ARG A 63 4.67 -3.70 -11.63
C ARG A 63 4.40 -4.48 -12.93
N ALA A 64 5.43 -5.10 -13.50
CA ALA A 64 5.28 -5.89 -14.71
C ALA A 64 4.47 -7.18 -14.47
N PRO A 65 3.76 -7.71 -15.49
CA PRO A 65 3.13 -9.03 -15.41
C PRO A 65 4.15 -10.12 -15.07
N GLY A 66 3.79 -11.04 -14.18
CA GLY A 66 4.68 -12.12 -13.72
C GLY A 66 5.83 -11.68 -12.79
N GLN A 67 6.02 -10.38 -12.54
CA GLN A 67 7.03 -9.90 -11.61
C GLN A 67 6.62 -10.22 -10.16
N THR A 68 7.53 -10.80 -9.39
CA THR A 68 7.30 -11.07 -7.96
C THR A 68 7.33 -9.79 -7.13
N PRO A 69 6.73 -9.77 -5.92
CA PRO A 69 6.81 -8.61 -5.03
C PRO A 69 8.25 -8.20 -4.73
N ASP A 70 9.14 -9.15 -4.44
CA ASP A 70 10.55 -8.87 -4.13
C ASP A 70 11.30 -8.31 -5.32
N ARG A 71 11.08 -8.87 -6.52
CA ARG A 71 11.70 -8.35 -7.75
C ARG A 71 11.17 -6.95 -8.06
N TYR A 72 9.91 -6.69 -7.76
CA TYR A 72 9.33 -5.37 -7.98
C TYR A 72 9.95 -4.34 -7.04
N ARG A 73 10.06 -4.67 -5.75
CA ARG A 73 10.74 -3.85 -4.73
C ARG A 73 12.12 -3.37 -5.17
N THR A 74 12.95 -4.27 -5.71
CA THR A 74 14.29 -3.91 -6.21
C THR A 74 14.26 -3.08 -7.50
N SER A 75 13.18 -3.17 -8.29
CA SER A 75 13.05 -2.42 -9.54
C SER A 75 12.39 -1.05 -9.41
N VAL A 76 11.74 -0.77 -8.27
CA VAL A 76 11.26 0.58 -7.99
C VAL A 76 12.47 1.51 -7.95
N ASN A 77 12.38 2.65 -8.65
CA ASN A 77 13.47 3.62 -8.74
C ASN A 77 14.01 4.01 -7.35
N ALA A 78 15.25 4.48 -7.31
CA ALA A 78 15.95 4.84 -6.07
C ALA A 78 15.08 5.74 -5.17
N LEU A 79 14.60 5.15 -4.07
CA LEU A 79 13.88 5.84 -3.02
C LEU A 79 14.89 6.37 -1.98
N PRO A 80 14.57 7.49 -1.29
CA PRO A 80 15.29 7.86 -0.08
C PRO A 80 15.35 6.69 0.91
N PRO A 81 16.42 6.53 1.71
CA PRO A 81 16.60 5.35 2.58
C PRO A 81 15.39 5.03 3.48
N VAL A 82 14.71 6.06 3.99
CA VAL A 82 13.49 5.92 4.80
C VAL A 82 12.34 5.28 4.02
N LYS A 83 12.12 5.72 2.77
CA LYS A 83 11.09 5.15 1.89
C LYS A 83 11.49 3.76 1.39
N GLN A 84 12.78 3.49 1.19
CA GLN A 84 13.26 2.15 0.87
C GLN A 84 12.96 1.17 2.00
N ALA A 85 13.30 1.51 3.26
CA ALA A 85 13.01 0.67 4.41
C ALA A 85 11.49 0.43 4.59
N ALA A 86 10.68 1.45 4.33
CA ALA A 86 9.22 1.31 4.32
C ALA A 86 8.73 0.36 3.21
N LEU A 87 9.30 0.46 2.00
CA LEU A 87 8.99 -0.46 0.91
C LEU A 87 9.38 -1.91 1.24
N ASP A 88 10.52 -2.10 1.89
CA ASP A 88 10.96 -3.40 2.39
C ASP A 88 9.94 -3.99 3.37
N ALA A 89 9.60 -3.24 4.42
CA ALA A 89 8.65 -3.68 5.45
C ALA A 89 7.25 -3.99 4.88
N LEU A 90 6.76 -3.16 3.95
CA LEU A 90 5.46 -3.39 3.31
C LEU A 90 5.47 -4.63 2.40
N THR A 91 6.57 -4.84 1.68
CA THR A 91 6.73 -6.00 0.78
C THR A 91 6.85 -7.29 1.58
N GLU A 92 7.63 -7.29 2.66
CA GLU A 92 7.77 -8.43 3.58
C GLU A 92 6.44 -8.82 4.21
N GLY A 93 5.69 -7.83 4.72
CA GLY A 93 4.35 -8.07 5.26
C GLY A 93 3.42 -8.70 4.22
N TYR A 94 3.46 -8.22 2.97
CA TYR A 94 2.66 -8.78 1.89
C TYR A 94 3.04 -10.22 1.53
N VAL A 95 4.35 -10.50 1.42
CA VAL A 95 4.87 -11.84 1.14
C VAL A 95 4.43 -12.81 2.23
N ALA A 96 4.57 -12.44 3.50
CA ALA A 96 4.10 -13.24 4.62
C ALA A 96 2.58 -13.47 4.57
N ALA A 97 1.78 -12.42 4.34
CA ALA A 97 0.32 -12.55 4.26
C ALA A 97 -0.16 -13.37 3.06
N ARG A 98 0.61 -13.43 1.96
CA ARG A 98 0.25 -14.12 0.72
C ARG A 98 0.74 -15.56 0.67
N TYR A 99 2.00 -15.79 1.04
CA TYR A 99 2.69 -17.07 0.87
C TYR A 99 3.03 -17.74 2.20
N GLY A 100 2.92 -17.01 3.32
CA GLY A 100 3.15 -17.55 4.66
C GLY A 100 1.99 -18.41 5.16
N GLY A 101 2.36 -19.45 5.91
CA GLY A 101 1.41 -20.37 6.55
C GLY A 101 0.67 -19.75 7.73
N ALA A 102 1.32 -18.88 8.49
CA ALA A 102 0.70 -18.14 9.60
C ALA A 102 0.11 -16.82 9.11
N ALA A 103 -0.96 -16.37 9.76
CA ALA A 103 -1.50 -15.04 9.56
C ALA A 103 -0.63 -13.98 10.25
N PRO A 104 -0.59 -12.75 9.71
CA PRO A 104 0.20 -11.69 10.29
C PRO A 104 -0.36 -11.27 11.65
N SER A 105 0.51 -11.06 12.62
CA SER A 105 0.16 -10.53 13.94
C SER A 105 -0.35 -9.09 13.85
N ALA A 106 -1.02 -8.61 14.89
CA ALA A 106 -1.50 -7.23 14.94
C ALA A 106 -0.36 -6.20 14.76
N GLU A 107 0.83 -6.50 15.30
CA GLU A 107 2.02 -5.67 15.15
C GLU A 107 2.53 -5.65 13.70
N GLU A 108 2.50 -6.79 13.01
CA GLU A 108 2.89 -6.88 11.61
C GLU A 108 1.93 -6.12 10.68
N VAL A 109 0.63 -6.18 10.98
CA VAL A 109 -0.39 -5.39 10.30
C VAL A 109 -0.16 -3.89 10.54
N ALA A 110 0.11 -3.49 11.79
CA ALA A 110 0.39 -2.10 12.15
C ALA A 110 1.67 -1.58 11.46
N ARG A 111 2.73 -2.39 11.44
CA ARG A 111 3.99 -2.08 10.76
C ARG A 111 3.79 -1.89 9.26
N SER A 112 3.01 -2.77 8.63
CA SER A 112 2.65 -2.64 7.20
C SER A 112 1.86 -1.36 6.93
N ALA A 113 0.97 -0.97 7.85
CA ALA A 113 0.20 0.26 7.74
C ALA A 113 1.07 1.51 7.87
N ALA A 114 1.98 1.54 8.85
CA ALA A 114 2.94 2.63 9.04
C ALA A 114 3.89 2.76 7.84
N ALA A 115 4.39 1.63 7.33
CA ALA A 115 5.21 1.59 6.13
C ALA A 115 4.47 2.19 4.91
N TRP A 116 3.19 1.85 4.74
CA TRP A 116 2.39 2.47 3.69
C TRP A 116 2.21 3.98 3.88
N GLN A 117 2.02 4.47 5.11
CA GLN A 117 1.92 5.92 5.38
C GLN A 117 3.18 6.66 4.90
N VAL A 118 4.37 6.17 5.26
CA VAL A 118 5.65 6.75 4.83
C VAL A 118 5.81 6.76 3.29
N LEU A 119 5.31 5.74 2.59
CA LEU A 119 5.35 5.66 1.12
C LEU A 119 4.31 6.55 0.43
N ALA A 120 3.18 6.77 1.10
CA ALA A 120 2.07 7.57 0.63
C ALA A 120 2.31 9.08 0.84
N GLU A 121 3.11 9.44 1.83
CA GLU A 121 3.61 10.80 2.00
C GLU A 121 4.36 11.23 0.74
N GLU A 122 3.83 12.26 0.08
CA GLU A 122 4.54 12.92 -1.00
C GLU A 122 5.74 13.65 -0.41
N GLU A 123 6.89 13.62 -1.11
CA GLU A 123 7.94 14.56 -0.75
C GLU A 123 7.39 15.98 -0.97
N PRO A 124 7.56 16.90 -0.01
CA PRO A 124 7.30 18.30 -0.28
C PRO A 124 8.18 18.70 -1.47
N ASP A 125 7.53 19.21 -2.51
CA ASP A 125 8.16 19.76 -3.70
C ASP A 125 9.21 20.80 -3.29
N ALA A 126 10.49 20.42 -3.27
CA ALA A 126 11.62 21.32 -3.06
C ALA A 126 11.90 22.14 -4.34
N GLY A 127 10.84 22.71 -4.93
CA GLY A 127 10.83 23.32 -6.25
C GLY A 127 10.04 24.64 -6.33
N SER A 128 9.66 25.23 -5.19
CA SER A 128 8.93 26.50 -5.12
C SER A 128 9.69 27.59 -4.35
N GLU A 129 11.00 27.74 -4.59
CA GLU A 129 11.70 29.02 -4.36
C GLU A 129 12.18 29.55 -5.72
N GLN A 130 11.23 30.06 -6.49
CA GLN A 130 11.51 30.98 -7.58
C GLN A 130 12.03 32.27 -6.96
N GLY A 131 13.33 32.50 -7.06
CA GLY A 131 13.88 33.82 -6.82
C GLY A 131 13.31 34.82 -7.83
N PRO A 132 13.17 36.08 -7.41
CA PRO A 132 13.41 37.19 -8.30
C PRO A 132 14.70 37.88 -7.83
N GLU A 133 15.76 37.77 -8.63
CA GLU A 133 16.64 38.92 -8.88
C GLU A 133 16.11 39.63 -10.14
N PRO A 134 16.38 40.93 -10.35
CA PRO A 134 17.48 41.73 -9.79
C PRO A 134 17.07 42.79 -8.75
#